data_AF-A0A1F2TBJ7-F1
#
_entry.id   AF-A0A1F2TBJ7-F1
#
_cell.length_a   1.000
_cell.length_b   1.000
_cell.length_c   1.000
_cell.angle_alpha   90.00
_cell.angle_beta   90.00
_cell.angle_gamma   90.00
#
_symmetry.space_group_name_H-M   'P 1'
#
loop_
_entity.id
_entity.type
_entity.pdbx_description
1 polymer ?
#
loop_
_entity_poly.entity_id
_entity_poly.type
_entity_poly.pdbx_seq_one_letter_code
_entity_poly.pdbx_strand_id
1 'polypeptide(L)'
;MAAVACAVLGMAAVAAGLLEHRLADAEEAMVSLDFAESVRAYDALEGSLWYADYVPWVAEDALAQVRARRAAVRYWDGDYDALLALTRGQGDGEGDANLLFIAANAMYRMGQERAADPAAMLRAIDDARAAYQTVLRQTGGHADAAFNYEYMMVMRDDIATRSARRGPAAGAPVAVSRPVAVPHTIHGREGGPPPGRTDEEFKVFVPEDRDERSKGTTPGGDQVRQRKG
;
A
#
# COMPACT_ATOMS: atom_id res chain seq x y z
N MET A 1 26.57 -20.09 40.25
CA MET A 1 26.40 -18.79 39.56
C MET A 1 26.78 -18.85 38.09
N ALA A 2 28.01 -19.24 37.71
CA ALA A 2 28.42 -19.30 36.30
C ALA A 2 27.61 -20.26 35.42
N ALA A 3 27.27 -21.46 35.91
CA ALA A 3 26.46 -22.42 35.15
C ALA A 3 25.02 -21.94 34.89
N VAL A 4 24.42 -21.23 35.85
CA VAL A 4 23.08 -20.63 35.70
C VAL A 4 23.12 -19.49 34.69
N ALA A 5 24.14 -18.64 34.72
CA ALA A 5 24.32 -17.57 33.74
C ALA A 5 24.52 -18.12 32.31
N CYS A 6 25.32 -19.18 32.13
CA CYS A 6 25.48 -19.84 30.83
C CYS A 6 24.18 -20.48 30.34
N ALA A 7 23.40 -21.10 31.22
CA ALA A 7 22.10 -21.67 30.85
C ALA A 7 21.11 -20.60 30.40
N VAL A 8 21.05 -19.45 31.09
CA VAL A 8 20.22 -18.30 30.71
C VAL A 8 20.65 -17.72 29.37
N LEU A 9 21.96 -17.52 29.16
CA LEU A 9 22.49 -17.05 27.88
C LEU A 9 22.23 -18.03 26.73
N GLY A 10 22.38 -19.34 26.98
CA GLY A 10 22.06 -20.38 26.01
C GLY A 10 20.58 -20.40 25.63
N MET A 11 19.68 -20.27 26.62
CA MET A 11 18.24 -20.14 26.36
C MET A 11 17.90 -18.87 25.59
N ALA A 12 18.55 -17.74 25.91
CA ALA A 12 18.35 -16.49 25.17
C ALA A 12 18.82 -16.60 23.71
N ALA A 13 19.95 -17.26 23.45
CA ALA A 13 20.46 -17.49 22.10
C ALA A 13 19.54 -18.42 21.28
N VAL A 14 19.00 -19.48 21.89
CA VAL A 14 18.02 -20.37 21.24
C VAL A 14 16.72 -19.62 20.96
N ALA A 15 16.25 -18.80 21.89
CA ALA A 15 15.06 -17.97 21.68
C ALA A 15 15.27 -16.96 20.53
N ALA A 16 16.46 -16.34 20.45
CA ALA A 16 16.83 -15.46 19.34
C ALA A 16 16.82 -16.22 18.00
N GLY A 17 17.42 -17.40 17.91
CA GLY A 17 17.41 -18.20 16.68
C GLY A 17 16.01 -18.65 16.25
N LEU A 18 15.12 -18.95 17.19
CA LEU A 18 13.73 -19.28 16.89
C LEU A 18 12.94 -18.06 16.40
N LEU A 19 13.23 -16.86 16.93
CA LEU A 19 12.66 -15.62 16.43
C LEU A 19 13.13 -15.30 15.01
N GLU A 20 14.42 -15.44 14.74
CA GLU A 20 15.00 -15.23 13.41
C GLU A 20 14.37 -16.17 12.37
N HIS A 21 14.17 -17.45 12.73
CA HIS A 21 13.54 -18.41 11.84
C HIS A 21 12.07 -18.05 11.55
N ARG A 22 11.28 -17.70 12.58
CA ARG A 22 9.89 -17.28 12.40
C ARG A 22 9.76 -15.95 11.64
N LEU A 23 10.72 -15.05 11.82
CA LEU A 23 10.79 -13.80 11.06
C LEU A 23 11.06 -14.12 9.59
N ALA A 24 12.01 -15.01 9.30
CA ALA A 24 12.31 -15.45 7.94
C ALA A 24 11.10 -16.10 7.26
N ASP A 25 10.36 -16.97 7.96
CA ASP A 25 9.12 -17.58 7.43
C ASP A 25 8.07 -16.51 7.10
N ALA A 26 7.92 -15.50 7.98
CA ALA A 26 7.00 -14.39 7.74
C ALA A 26 7.43 -13.50 6.56
N GLU A 27 8.75 -13.31 6.36
CA GLU A 27 9.29 -12.59 5.20
C GLU A 27 9.14 -13.38 3.90
N GLU A 28 9.28 -14.71 3.93
CA GLU A 28 9.01 -15.59 2.79
C GLU A 28 7.54 -15.52 2.37
N ALA A 29 6.62 -15.54 3.33
CA ALA A 29 5.18 -15.34 3.07
C ALA A 29 4.90 -13.95 2.45
N MET A 30 5.62 -12.91 2.90
CA MET A 30 5.50 -11.56 2.33
C MET A 30 6.00 -11.49 0.88
N VAL A 31 7.11 -12.16 0.57
CA VAL A 31 7.68 -12.20 -0.79
C VAL A 31 6.79 -13.02 -1.73
N SER A 32 6.10 -14.04 -1.22
CA SER A 32 5.15 -14.85 -1.98
C SER A 32 3.74 -14.22 -2.10
N LEU A 33 3.53 -13.04 -1.49
CA LEU A 33 2.27 -12.30 -1.51
C LEU A 33 1.11 -13.00 -0.79
N ASP A 34 1.39 -13.96 0.09
CA ASP A 34 0.39 -14.52 0.99
C ASP A 34 0.26 -13.64 2.25
N PHE A 35 -0.39 -12.49 2.08
CA PHE A 35 -0.56 -11.53 3.16
C PHE A 35 -1.37 -12.10 4.34
N ALA A 36 -2.29 -13.04 4.09
CA ALA A 36 -3.08 -13.66 5.15
C ALA A 36 -2.22 -14.57 6.04
N GLU A 37 -1.30 -15.33 5.44
CA GLU A 37 -0.28 -16.11 6.17
C GLU A 37 0.71 -15.19 6.87
N SER A 38 1.22 -14.14 6.21
CA SER A 38 2.12 -13.17 6.83
C SER A 38 1.49 -12.49 8.05
N VAL A 39 0.23 -12.04 7.98
CA VAL A 39 -0.46 -11.42 9.13
C VAL A 39 -0.54 -12.41 10.30
N ARG A 40 -0.93 -13.66 10.04
CA ARG A 40 -0.99 -14.70 11.09
C ARG A 40 0.38 -14.97 11.71
N ALA A 41 1.43 -15.01 10.89
CA ALA A 41 2.80 -15.24 11.34
C ALA A 41 3.29 -14.09 12.25
N TYR A 42 3.07 -12.83 11.85
CA TYR A 42 3.44 -11.67 12.68
C TYR A 42 2.59 -11.54 13.95
N ASP A 43 1.29 -11.84 13.90
CA ASP A 43 0.40 -11.87 15.07
C ASP A 43 0.90 -12.92 16.10
N ALA A 44 1.30 -14.11 15.62
CA ALA A 44 1.87 -15.16 16.47
C ALA A 44 3.25 -14.79 17.04
N LEU A 45 4.09 -14.10 16.26
CA LEU A 45 5.40 -13.64 16.69
C LEU A 45 5.27 -12.63 17.85
N GLU A 46 4.41 -11.61 17.71
CA GLU A 46 4.15 -10.62 18.77
C GLU A 46 3.63 -11.29 20.05
N GLY A 47 2.68 -12.23 19.94
CA GLY A 47 2.19 -12.98 21.10
C GLY A 47 3.26 -13.87 21.76
N SER A 48 4.27 -14.31 21.01
CA SER A 48 5.37 -15.12 21.53
C SER A 48 6.44 -14.29 22.26
N LEU A 49 6.51 -12.98 22.01
CA LEU A 49 7.50 -12.08 22.58
C LEU A 49 7.20 -11.60 24.01
N TRP A 50 6.27 -12.24 24.73
CA TRP A 50 5.97 -11.93 26.14
C TRP A 50 7.22 -12.03 27.05
N TYR A 51 8.21 -12.85 26.69
CA TYR A 51 9.45 -12.97 27.44
C TYR A 51 10.41 -11.79 27.23
N ALA A 52 10.21 -11.01 26.16
CA ALA A 52 11.00 -9.83 25.86
C ALA A 52 10.79 -8.77 26.95
N ASP A 53 9.62 -8.72 27.59
CA ASP A 53 9.36 -7.87 28.78
C ASP A 53 10.35 -8.11 29.94
N TYR A 54 11.02 -9.27 29.97
CA TYR A 54 12.01 -9.63 31.00
C TYR A 54 13.47 -9.40 30.57
N VAL A 55 13.71 -9.03 29.31
CA VAL A 55 15.05 -8.75 28.77
C VAL A 55 15.03 -7.40 28.02
N PRO A 56 15.08 -6.28 28.75
CA PRO A 56 14.75 -4.95 28.22
C PRO A 56 15.59 -4.54 26.99
N TRP A 57 16.88 -4.93 26.97
CA TRP A 57 17.81 -4.50 25.93
C TRP A 57 17.66 -5.23 24.58
N VAL A 58 17.00 -6.40 24.52
CA VAL A 58 16.69 -7.10 23.26
C VAL A 58 15.27 -6.78 22.80
N ALA A 59 14.39 -6.46 23.74
CA ALA A 59 12.95 -6.42 23.52
C ALA A 59 12.46 -5.21 22.76
N GLU A 60 12.93 -4.01 23.11
CA GLU A 60 12.32 -2.77 22.60
C GLU A 60 12.50 -2.63 21.09
N ASP A 61 13.70 -2.85 20.57
CA ASP A 61 14.01 -2.70 19.14
C ASP A 61 13.39 -3.83 18.31
N ALA A 62 13.44 -5.07 18.81
CA ALA A 62 12.82 -6.22 18.14
C ALA A 62 11.29 -6.09 18.08
N LEU A 63 10.65 -5.66 19.19
CA LEU A 63 9.20 -5.45 19.22
C LEU A 63 8.78 -4.31 18.29
N ALA A 64 9.51 -3.19 18.27
CA ALA A 64 9.24 -2.09 17.35
C ALA A 64 9.34 -2.54 15.89
N GLN A 65 10.41 -3.27 15.53
CA GLN A 65 10.58 -3.80 14.19
C GLN A 65 9.46 -4.76 13.78
N VAL A 66 9.05 -5.68 14.66
CA VAL A 66 7.95 -6.62 14.42
C VAL A 66 6.63 -5.88 14.20
N ARG A 67 6.34 -4.86 15.00
CA ARG A 67 5.14 -4.03 14.85
C ARG A 67 5.15 -3.24 13.55
N ALA A 68 6.27 -2.63 13.19
CA ALA A 68 6.42 -1.93 11.91
C ALA A 68 6.24 -2.88 10.71
N ARG A 69 6.77 -4.11 10.80
CA ARG A 69 6.64 -5.11 9.75
C ARG A 69 5.20 -5.61 9.58
N ARG A 70 4.54 -5.91 10.70
CA ARG A 70 3.10 -6.24 10.75
C ARG A 70 2.25 -5.13 10.15
N ALA A 71 2.55 -3.89 10.48
CA ALA A 71 1.88 -2.72 9.94
C ALA A 71 2.07 -2.59 8.42
N ALA A 72 3.30 -2.84 7.93
CA ALA A 72 3.58 -2.85 6.50
C ALA A 72 2.77 -3.95 5.78
N VAL A 73 2.68 -5.15 6.36
CA VAL A 73 1.85 -6.25 5.79
C VAL A 73 0.40 -5.79 5.65
N ARG A 74 -0.21 -5.27 6.73
CA ARG A 74 -1.61 -4.78 6.71
C ARG A 74 -1.82 -3.65 5.71
N TYR A 75 -0.82 -2.77 5.56
CA TYR A 75 -0.85 -1.72 4.55
C TYR A 75 -0.88 -2.27 3.12
N TRP A 76 -0.05 -3.28 2.84
CA TRP A 76 -0.01 -3.91 1.51
C TRP A 76 -1.25 -4.77 1.22
N ASP A 77 -1.80 -5.42 2.23
CA ASP A 77 -3.06 -6.18 2.16
C ASP A 77 -4.29 -5.27 1.96
N GLY A 78 -4.16 -3.97 2.25
CA GLY A 78 -5.25 -3.00 2.17
C GLY A 78 -6.16 -2.97 3.41
N ASP A 79 -5.82 -3.70 4.48
CA ASP A 79 -6.52 -3.69 5.77
C ASP A 79 -6.14 -2.44 6.60
N TYR A 80 -6.51 -1.28 6.07
CA TYR A 80 -6.20 0.02 6.67
C TYR A 80 -6.89 0.22 8.02
N ASP A 81 -8.09 -0.33 8.22
CA ASP A 81 -8.80 -0.19 9.49
C ASP A 81 -8.10 -0.96 10.62
N ALA A 82 -7.60 -2.18 10.37
CA ALA A 82 -6.82 -2.90 11.37
C ALA A 82 -5.44 -2.28 11.60
N LEU A 83 -4.81 -1.73 10.56
CA LEU A 83 -3.57 -0.98 10.72
C LEU A 83 -3.75 0.25 11.64
N LEU A 84 -4.80 1.05 11.44
CA LEU A 84 -5.08 2.20 12.29
C LEU A 84 -5.49 1.80 13.72
N ALA A 85 -5.97 0.57 13.92
CA ALA A 85 -6.20 0.04 15.25
C ALA A 85 -4.89 -0.12 16.03
N LEU A 86 -3.77 -0.45 15.37
CA LEU A 86 -2.45 -0.62 15.99
C LEU A 86 -1.87 0.68 16.54
N THR A 87 -2.28 1.83 15.98
CA THR A 87 -1.80 3.14 16.41
C THR A 87 -2.69 3.80 17.46
N ARG A 88 -3.75 3.14 17.94
CA ARG A 88 -4.62 3.70 18.98
C ARG A 88 -3.84 3.88 20.28
N GLY A 89 -3.78 5.12 20.77
CA GLY A 89 -3.01 5.48 21.95
C GLY A 89 -1.55 5.80 21.67
N GLN A 90 -1.07 5.64 20.43
CA GLN A 90 0.24 6.12 20.02
C GLN A 90 0.08 7.57 19.50
N GLY A 91 0.66 8.52 20.22
CA GLY A 91 0.56 9.95 19.94
C GLY A 91 1.90 10.67 20.03
N ASP A 92 1.85 12.00 20.06
CA ASP A 92 3.03 12.86 20.15
C ASP A 92 4.02 12.38 21.23
N GLY A 93 5.24 12.04 20.80
CA GLY A 93 6.35 11.67 21.69
C GLY A 93 6.37 10.23 22.23
N GLU A 94 5.36 9.40 21.96
CA GLU A 94 5.20 8.09 22.64
C GLU A 94 4.98 6.89 21.69
N GLY A 95 5.07 7.12 20.37
CA GLY A 95 4.84 6.10 19.33
C GLY A 95 6.07 5.73 18.52
N ASP A 96 6.05 4.54 17.90
CA ASP A 96 7.05 4.15 16.89
C ASP A 96 6.81 4.98 15.62
N ALA A 97 7.79 5.80 15.24
CA ALA A 97 7.69 6.69 14.10
C ALA A 97 7.48 5.95 12.77
N ASN A 98 8.03 4.74 12.61
CA ASN A 98 7.83 3.93 11.41
C ASN A 98 6.39 3.41 11.33
N LEU A 99 5.85 2.96 12.47
CA LEU A 99 4.45 2.55 12.56
C LEU A 99 3.51 3.72 12.26
N LEU A 100 3.76 4.89 12.84
CA LEU A 100 2.98 6.10 12.58
C LEU A 100 3.10 6.57 11.12
N PHE A 101 4.27 6.42 10.49
CA PHE A 101 4.46 6.72 9.07
C PHE A 101 3.61 5.80 8.17
N ILE A 102 3.62 4.49 8.43
CA ILE A 102 2.80 3.53 7.67
C ILE A 102 1.31 3.81 7.88
N ALA A 103 0.90 4.15 9.10
CA ALA A 103 -0.46 4.56 9.40
C ALA A 103 -0.87 5.85 8.67
N ALA A 104 0.01 6.85 8.58
CA ALA A 104 -0.25 8.07 7.81
C ALA A 104 -0.46 7.78 6.31
N ASN A 105 0.36 6.88 5.73
CA ASN A 105 0.17 6.41 4.36
C ASN A 105 -1.20 5.74 4.18
N ALA A 106 -1.62 4.92 5.14
CA ALA A 106 -2.91 4.25 5.13
C ALA A 106 -4.09 5.24 5.26
N MET A 107 -4.00 6.23 6.16
CA MET A 107 -5.00 7.29 6.29
C MET A 107 -5.25 7.99 4.96
N TYR A 108 -4.17 8.33 4.24
CA TYR A 108 -4.27 8.96 2.93
C TYR A 108 -4.95 8.04 1.91
N ARG A 109 -4.55 6.78 1.80
CA ARG A 109 -5.17 5.82 0.87
C ARG A 109 -6.64 5.60 1.17
N MET A 110 -6.96 5.32 2.42
CA MET A 110 -8.33 5.15 2.90
C MET A 110 -9.18 6.41 2.64
N GLY A 111 -8.61 7.59 2.84
CA GLY A 111 -9.25 8.86 2.52
C GLY A 111 -9.53 9.02 1.02
N GLN A 112 -8.59 8.67 0.16
CA GLN A 112 -8.81 8.65 -1.29
C GLN A 112 -9.92 7.69 -1.71
N GLU A 113 -10.00 6.53 -1.07
CA GLU A 113 -11.01 5.51 -1.37
C GLU A 113 -12.41 5.91 -0.94
N ARG A 114 -12.51 6.60 0.21
CA ARG A 114 -13.78 6.99 0.82
C ARG A 114 -14.27 8.37 0.38
N ALA A 115 -13.42 9.18 -0.24
CA ALA A 115 -13.77 10.53 -0.67
C ALA A 115 -14.83 10.50 -1.80
N ALA A 116 -16.05 10.93 -1.46
CA ALA A 116 -17.14 11.04 -2.43
C ALA A 116 -17.13 12.37 -3.20
N ASP A 117 -16.48 13.41 -2.67
CA ASP A 117 -16.47 14.76 -3.23
C ASP A 117 -15.12 15.48 -2.94
N PRO A 118 -14.85 16.63 -3.60
CA PRO A 118 -13.62 17.38 -3.37
C PRO A 118 -13.41 17.84 -1.92
N ALA A 119 -14.48 18.13 -1.18
CA ALA A 119 -14.37 18.56 0.22
C ALA A 119 -14.00 17.38 1.14
N ALA A 120 -14.52 16.19 0.87
CA ALA A 120 -14.13 14.95 1.54
C ALA A 120 -12.66 14.61 1.26
N MET A 121 -12.20 14.81 0.02
CA MET A 121 -10.78 14.64 -0.33
C MET A 121 -9.89 15.65 0.40
N LEU A 122 -10.30 16.93 0.49
CA LEU A 122 -9.55 17.94 1.24
C LEU A 122 -9.42 17.58 2.72
N ARG A 123 -10.50 17.11 3.35
CA ARG A 123 -10.45 16.60 4.73
C ARG A 123 -9.47 15.44 4.88
N ALA A 124 -9.55 14.45 3.99
CA ALA A 124 -8.62 13.32 4.00
C ALA A 124 -7.14 13.74 3.87
N ILE A 125 -6.85 14.75 3.05
CA ILE A 125 -5.51 15.30 2.89
C ILE A 125 -5.07 16.05 4.15
N ASP A 126 -5.95 16.86 4.75
CA ASP A 126 -5.66 17.58 5.99
C ASP A 126 -5.38 16.59 7.15
N ASP A 127 -6.16 15.51 7.25
CA ASP A 127 -5.98 14.44 8.24
C ASP A 127 -4.63 13.70 8.05
N ALA A 128 -4.32 13.30 6.81
CA ALA A 128 -3.05 12.63 6.49
C ALA A 128 -1.84 13.56 6.72
N ARG A 129 -1.96 14.84 6.37
CA ARG A 129 -0.94 15.86 6.64
C ARG A 129 -0.64 15.99 8.13
N ALA A 130 -1.67 16.02 8.98
CA ALA A 130 -1.51 16.06 10.42
C ALA A 130 -0.80 14.79 10.95
N ALA A 131 -1.09 13.63 10.38
CA ALA A 131 -0.41 12.38 10.71
C ALA A 131 1.09 12.42 10.33
N TYR A 132 1.45 12.86 9.12
CA TYR A 132 2.87 13.03 8.76
C TYR A 132 3.59 14.06 9.63
N GLN A 133 2.90 15.15 10.00
CA GLN A 133 3.48 16.13 10.91
C GLN A 133 3.81 15.51 12.28
N THR A 134 2.99 14.57 12.76
CA THR A 134 3.22 13.82 14.01
C THR A 134 4.50 12.98 13.91
N VAL A 135 4.71 12.28 12.79
CA VAL A 135 5.97 11.55 12.51
C VAL A 135 7.17 12.50 12.53
N LEU A 136 7.07 13.65 11.85
CA LEU A 136 8.14 14.63 11.77
C LEU A 136 8.48 15.28 13.11
N ARG A 137 7.51 15.42 14.02
CA ARG A 137 7.77 15.90 15.39
C ARG A 137 8.59 14.90 16.21
N GLN A 138 8.41 13.60 15.99
CA GLN A 138 9.15 12.56 16.71
C GLN A 138 10.55 12.34 16.14
N THR A 139 10.66 12.26 14.81
CA THR A 139 11.89 11.93 14.11
C THR A 139 12.18 12.99 13.06
N GLY A 140 12.60 14.18 13.47
CA GLY A 140 12.81 15.35 12.60
C GLY A 140 13.66 15.14 11.33
N GLY A 141 14.26 13.96 11.12
CA GLY A 141 14.94 13.52 9.91
C GLY A 141 14.22 12.45 9.05
N HIS A 142 12.93 12.19 9.23
CA HIS A 142 12.21 11.18 8.42
C HIS A 142 11.90 11.72 7.01
N ALA A 143 12.84 11.51 6.08
CA ALA A 143 12.81 12.07 4.72
C ALA A 143 11.51 11.76 3.95
N ASP A 144 11.03 10.53 4.00
CA ASP A 144 9.80 10.14 3.29
C ASP A 144 8.55 10.81 3.85
N ALA A 145 8.47 10.98 5.18
CA ALA A 145 7.37 11.70 5.82
C ALA A 145 7.40 13.19 5.45
N ALA A 146 8.61 13.78 5.34
CA ALA A 146 8.77 15.17 4.91
C ALA A 146 8.32 15.34 3.46
N PHE A 147 8.77 14.46 2.57
CA PHE A 147 8.33 14.47 1.17
C PHE A 147 6.81 14.33 1.06
N ASN A 148 6.21 13.35 1.76
CA ASN A 148 4.77 13.13 1.72
C ASN A 148 3.99 14.32 2.30
N TYR A 149 4.50 14.96 3.36
CA TYR A 149 3.89 16.16 3.93
C TYR A 149 3.84 17.32 2.92
N GLU A 150 4.96 17.60 2.24
CA GLU A 150 5.02 18.64 1.19
C GLU A 150 4.11 18.28 0.01
N TYR A 151 4.11 17.01 -0.40
CA TYR A 151 3.22 16.52 -1.45
C TYR A 151 1.74 16.72 -1.10
N MET A 152 1.34 16.49 0.15
CA MET A 152 -0.03 16.77 0.63
C MET A 152 -0.37 18.26 0.55
N MET A 153 0.57 19.16 0.84
CA MET A 153 0.35 20.61 0.70
C MET A 153 0.08 21.01 -0.75
N VAL A 154 0.90 20.52 -1.68
CA VAL A 154 0.72 20.79 -3.11
C VAL A 154 -0.63 20.26 -3.61
N MET A 155 -1.01 19.04 -3.20
CA MET A 155 -2.27 18.43 -3.61
C MET A 155 -3.49 19.19 -3.10
N ARG A 156 -3.43 19.68 -1.86
CA ARG A 156 -4.48 20.48 -1.25
C ARG A 156 -4.73 21.76 -2.06
N ASP A 157 -3.66 22.47 -2.42
CA ASP A 157 -3.75 23.71 -3.17
C ASP A 157 -4.29 23.49 -4.59
N ASP A 158 -3.89 22.39 -5.23
CA ASP A 158 -4.42 22.02 -6.55
C ASP A 158 -5.92 21.69 -6.50
N ILE A 159 -6.38 20.92 -5.50
CA ILE A 159 -7.80 20.59 -5.34
C ILE A 159 -8.63 21.84 -5.01
N ALA A 160 -8.13 22.70 -4.12
CA ALA A 160 -8.79 23.95 -3.78
C ALA A 160 -8.91 24.86 -5.02
N THR A 161 -7.84 24.98 -5.81
CA THR A 161 -7.82 25.76 -7.05
C THR A 161 -8.77 25.20 -8.10
N ARG A 162 -8.77 23.88 -8.31
CA ARG A 162 -9.69 23.19 -9.23
C ARG A 162 -11.15 23.38 -8.81
N SER A 163 -11.43 23.29 -7.51
CA SER A 163 -12.78 23.50 -6.96
C SER A 163 -13.25 24.94 -7.17
N ALA A 164 -12.37 25.93 -6.99
CA ALA A 164 -12.70 27.34 -7.24
C ALA A 164 -12.97 27.66 -8.72
N ARG A 165 -12.26 27.01 -9.65
CA ARG A 165 -12.49 27.15 -11.10
C ARG A 165 -13.78 26.48 -11.57
N ARG A 166 -14.22 25.43 -10.87
CA ARG A 166 -15.43 24.67 -11.14
C ARG A 166 -16.60 25.36 -10.41
N GLY A 167 -17.04 26.51 -10.93
CA GLY A 167 -18.19 27.25 -10.39
C GLY A 167 -19.46 26.38 -10.24
N PRO A 168 -20.53 26.87 -9.58
CA PRO A 168 -21.67 26.09 -9.11
C PRO A 168 -22.55 25.42 -10.19
N ALA A 169 -22.14 25.39 -11.46
CA ALA A 169 -22.92 24.92 -12.60
C ALA A 169 -22.20 23.88 -13.49
N ALA A 170 -21.19 23.15 -13.00
CA ALA A 170 -20.64 22.00 -13.72
C ALA A 170 -21.26 20.69 -13.20
N GLY A 171 -22.56 20.54 -13.46
CA GLY A 171 -23.31 19.31 -13.24
C GLY A 171 -22.91 18.25 -14.27
N ALA A 172 -21.92 17.45 -13.91
CA ALA A 172 -21.87 16.03 -14.21
C ALA A 172 -20.91 15.43 -13.18
N PRO A 173 -21.32 14.45 -12.34
CA PRO A 173 -20.33 13.68 -11.62
C PRO A 173 -19.45 13.07 -12.71
N VAL A 174 -18.14 13.40 -12.68
CA VAL A 174 -17.19 12.48 -13.29
C VAL A 174 -17.44 11.20 -12.52
N ALA A 175 -18.08 10.23 -13.18
CA ALA A 175 -18.15 8.89 -12.66
C ALA A 175 -16.69 8.46 -12.52
N VAL A 176 -16.15 8.64 -11.32
CA VAL A 176 -15.02 7.85 -10.87
C VAL A 176 -15.63 6.47 -10.85
N SER A 177 -15.47 5.73 -11.95
CA SER A 177 -15.93 4.36 -12.06
C SER A 177 -15.47 3.67 -10.80
N ARG A 178 -16.41 3.38 -9.91
CA ARG A 178 -16.12 2.68 -8.67
C ARG A 178 -15.58 1.34 -9.11
N PRO A 179 -14.29 1.02 -8.87
CA PRO A 179 -13.79 -0.26 -9.31
C PRO A 179 -14.61 -1.33 -8.59
N VAL A 180 -14.94 -2.40 -9.31
CA VAL A 180 -15.17 -3.72 -8.70
C VAL A 180 -14.03 -3.95 -7.72
N ALA A 181 -14.27 -4.65 -6.61
CA ALA A 181 -13.22 -4.98 -5.64
C ALA A 181 -12.10 -5.77 -6.33
N VAL A 182 -11.15 -5.06 -6.93
CA VAL A 182 -9.94 -5.63 -7.51
C VAL A 182 -9.01 -5.85 -6.34
N PRO A 183 -8.45 -7.06 -6.16
CA PRO A 183 -7.45 -7.29 -5.12
C PRO A 183 -6.33 -6.26 -5.28
N HIS A 184 -5.92 -5.64 -4.16
CA HIS A 184 -4.78 -4.75 -4.13
C HIS A 184 -3.54 -5.53 -4.56
N THR A 185 -3.02 -5.27 -5.75
CA THR A 185 -1.72 -5.80 -6.16
C THR A 185 -0.64 -4.80 -5.76
N ILE A 186 0.61 -5.26 -5.55
CA ILE A 186 1.75 -4.36 -5.28
C ILE A 186 1.90 -3.29 -6.38
N HIS A 187 1.46 -3.61 -7.61
CA HIS A 187 1.48 -2.71 -8.76
C HIS A 187 0.38 -1.65 -8.77
N GLY A 188 -0.44 -1.60 -7.72
CA GLY A 188 -1.59 -0.71 -7.63
C GLY A 188 -2.84 -1.33 -8.24
N ARG A 189 -3.82 -0.48 -8.51
CA ARG A 189 -5.07 -0.90 -9.16
C ARG A 189 -4.83 -1.06 -10.66
N GLU A 190 -5.45 -2.06 -11.26
CA GLU A 190 -5.51 -2.14 -12.72
C GLU A 190 -6.05 -0.81 -13.28
N GLY A 191 -5.34 -0.27 -14.27
CA GLY A 191 -5.79 0.93 -14.97
C GLY A 191 -7.15 0.65 -15.59
N GLY A 192 -8.13 1.52 -15.32
CA GLY A 192 -9.40 1.48 -16.04
C GLY A 192 -9.18 1.77 -17.53
N PRO A 193 -10.07 1.28 -18.41
CA PRO A 193 -10.01 1.62 -19.82
C PRO A 193 -9.98 3.15 -20.01
N PRO A 194 -9.14 3.67 -20.91
CA PRO A 194 -8.96 5.10 -21.07
C PRO A 194 -10.30 5.79 -21.40
N PRO A 195 -10.64 6.91 -20.72
CA PRO A 195 -11.90 7.58 -20.95
C PRO A 195 -11.99 8.11 -22.38
N GLY A 196 -13.05 7.72 -23.10
CA GLY A 196 -13.34 8.21 -24.45
C GLY A 196 -12.79 7.35 -25.60
N ARG A 197 -12.18 6.19 -25.33
CA ARG A 197 -11.97 5.16 -26.36
C ARG A 197 -13.11 4.15 -26.30
N THR A 198 -13.93 4.08 -27.36
CA THR A 198 -14.58 2.81 -27.69
C THR A 198 -13.47 1.82 -28.01
N ASP A 199 -13.60 0.57 -27.58
CA ASP A 199 -12.62 -0.49 -27.86
C ASP A 199 -12.43 -0.60 -29.39
N GLU A 200 -11.48 0.15 -29.93
CA GLU A 200 -11.04 0.02 -31.30
C GLU A 200 -10.36 -1.34 -31.34
N GLU A 201 -11.13 -2.33 -31.80
CA GLU A 201 -10.71 -3.71 -32.05
C GLU A 201 -9.28 -3.69 -32.58
N PHE A 202 -8.33 -4.15 -31.76
CA PHE A 202 -6.92 -4.18 -32.14
C PHE A 202 -6.82 -4.94 -33.45
N LYS A 203 -6.54 -4.23 -34.56
CA LYS A 203 -6.33 -4.85 -35.87
C LYS A 203 -5.00 -5.59 -35.83
N VAL A 204 -5.05 -6.86 -35.44
CA VAL A 204 -3.90 -7.77 -35.49
C VAL A 204 -3.60 -8.03 -36.97
N PHE A 205 -2.55 -7.40 -37.49
CA PHE A 205 -2.05 -7.69 -38.83
C PHE A 205 -1.36 -9.06 -38.82
N VAL A 206 -2.06 -10.08 -39.29
CA VAL A 206 -1.48 -11.41 -39.56
C VAL A 206 -0.75 -11.35 -40.91
N PRO A 207 0.56 -11.65 -40.98
CA PRO A 207 1.27 -11.69 -42.26
C PRO A 207 0.71 -12.77 -43.18
N GLU A 208 0.39 -12.42 -44.43
CA GLU A 208 -0.15 -13.37 -45.43
C GLU A 208 0.95 -14.22 -46.10
N ASP A 209 0.61 -15.49 -46.35
CA ASP A 209 1.44 -16.42 -47.11
C ASP A 209 1.58 -16.01 -48.59
N ARG A 210 2.65 -16.46 -49.24
CA ARG A 210 3.08 -15.97 -50.57
C ARG A 210 2.03 -16.15 -51.67
N ASP A 211 1.17 -17.15 -51.56
CA ASP A 211 0.14 -17.48 -52.55
C ASP A 211 -1.11 -16.58 -52.43
N GLU A 212 -1.40 -16.05 -51.23
CA GLU A 212 -2.53 -15.16 -50.95
C GLU A 212 -2.28 -13.73 -51.44
N ARG A 213 -1.01 -13.33 -51.51
CA ARG A 213 -0.53 -12.02 -51.99
C ARG A 213 -0.87 -11.71 -53.45
N SER A 214 -1.18 -12.72 -54.26
CA SER A 214 -1.45 -12.57 -55.71
C SER A 214 -2.88 -12.13 -56.05
N LYS A 215 -3.81 -12.17 -55.08
CA LYS A 215 -5.22 -11.75 -55.27
C LYS A 215 -5.52 -10.42 -54.58
N GLY A 216 -4.69 -9.43 -54.88
CA GLY A 216 -4.77 -8.09 -54.31
C GLY A 216 -6.11 -7.40 -54.59
N THR A 217 -6.74 -6.90 -53.53
CA THR A 217 -7.89 -5.99 -53.59
C THR A 217 -7.39 -4.60 -53.98
N THR A 218 -8.17 -3.87 -54.79
CA THR A 218 -7.90 -2.48 -55.19
C THR A 218 -7.81 -1.57 -53.95
N PRO A 219 -6.84 -0.64 -53.86
CA PRO A 219 -6.68 0.21 -52.69
C PRO A 219 -7.94 1.05 -52.42
N GLY A 220 -8.47 0.99 -51.19
CA GLY A 220 -9.62 1.77 -50.72
C GLY A 220 -10.89 0.99 -50.39
N GLY A 221 -10.92 -0.34 -50.57
CA GLY A 221 -12.08 -1.17 -50.21
C GLY A 221 -11.98 -1.72 -48.78
N ASP A 222 -12.88 -1.27 -47.89
CA ASP A 222 -12.95 -1.70 -46.49
C ASP A 222 -13.68 -3.05 -46.35
N GLN A 223 -13.12 -4.12 -46.92
CA GLN A 223 -13.63 -5.47 -46.72
C GLN A 223 -12.63 -6.32 -45.95
N VAL A 224 -12.96 -6.58 -44.68
CA VAL A 224 -12.29 -7.58 -43.83
C VAL A 224 -12.58 -8.96 -44.42
N ARG A 225 -11.56 -9.62 -44.95
CA ARG A 225 -11.67 -11.01 -45.44
C ARG A 225 -11.67 -11.96 -44.25
N GLN A 226 -12.79 -12.61 -43.96
CA GLN A 226 -12.82 -13.76 -43.09
C GLN A 226 -12.28 -15.00 -43.81
N ARG A 227 -11.40 -15.74 -43.12
CA ARG A 227 -10.87 -17.01 -43.59
C ARG A 227 -11.98 -18.06 -43.54
N LYS A 228 -12.21 -18.81 -44.62
CA LYS A 228 -13.01 -20.04 -44.56
C LYS A 228 -12.12 -21.16 -44.04
N GLY A 229 -12.36 -21.56 -42.79
CA GLY A 229 -11.73 -22.70 -42.11
C GLY A 229 -12.40 -22.90 -40.77
#